data_AF-A0A633Q2X5-F1
#
_entry.id   AF-A0A633Q2X5-F1
#
_cell.length_a   1.000
_cell.length_b   1.000
_cell.length_c   1.000
_cell.angle_alpha   90.00
_cell.angle_beta   90.00
_cell.angle_gamma   90.00
#
_symmetry.space_group_name_H-M   'P 1'
#
loop_
_entity.id
_entity.type
_entity.pdbx_description
1 polymer ?
#
loop_
_entity_poly.entity_id
_entity_poly.type
_entity_poly.pdbx_seq_one_letter_code
_entity_poly.pdbx_strand_id
1 'polypeptide(L)'
;MNSELHSSHYGSGDIVIGDKKIIIPSDLTPENLFPIAEDIFRKIRESDIGSAKTIVDTIKKLPATTVAKQFVDVLNTAILASENTLTTGFNELYSLAKEDDLSDKLRDVVFSVIMLIEFKNNNHENTIAIYSQSPKKKYSHMFYLQCLANEDEINDFWNKSRSLISEDELYAISIGASRVNNQISAKNFATLLVERSPTS
;
A
#
# COMPACT_ATOMS: atom_id res chain seq x y z
N MET A 1 51.36 14.79 -17.67
CA MET A 1 50.66 13.48 -17.64
C MET A 1 49.21 13.78 -17.33
N ASN A 2 48.37 13.83 -18.37
CA ASN A 2 46.94 14.00 -18.24
C ASN A 2 46.34 12.63 -17.96
N SER A 3 45.75 12.42 -16.78
CA SER A 3 44.88 11.27 -16.55
C SER A 3 43.50 11.62 -17.10
N GLU A 4 43.15 11.04 -18.24
CA GLU A 4 41.79 11.07 -18.76
C GLU A 4 40.88 10.33 -17.78
N LEU A 5 39.95 11.08 -17.17
CA LEU A 5 38.83 10.53 -16.42
C LEU A 5 37.90 9.83 -17.42
N HIS A 6 37.98 8.50 -17.48
CA HIS A 6 36.96 7.70 -18.12
C HIS A 6 35.66 7.80 -17.31
N SER A 7 34.76 8.70 -17.72
CA SER A 7 33.37 8.66 -17.27
C SER A 7 32.66 7.50 -17.98
N SER A 8 32.45 6.39 -17.29
CA SER A 8 31.55 5.34 -17.75
C SER A 8 30.10 5.79 -17.53
N HIS A 9 29.38 6.05 -18.63
CA HIS A 9 27.93 6.23 -18.62
C HIS A 9 27.26 4.91 -18.22
N TYR A 10 26.60 4.87 -17.06
CA TYR A 10 25.55 3.90 -16.80
C TYR A 10 24.24 4.45 -17.40
N GLY A 11 23.60 3.64 -18.23
CA GLY A 11 22.43 4.02 -19.04
C GLY A 11 21.26 4.55 -18.21
N SER A 12 20.44 5.36 -18.88
CA SER A 12 19.16 5.88 -18.39
C SER A 12 18.27 4.75 -17.84
N GLY A 13 18.05 4.71 -16.53
CA GLY A 13 17.12 3.74 -15.92
C GLY A 13 16.98 3.83 -14.40
N ASP A 14 17.98 4.36 -13.69
CA ASP A 14 17.93 4.40 -12.23
C ASP A 14 17.23 5.67 -11.72
N ILE A 15 15.97 5.55 -11.31
CA ILE A 15 15.36 6.52 -10.39
C ILE A 15 15.55 5.96 -8.98
N VAL A 16 16.50 6.53 -8.24
CA VAL A 16 16.68 6.24 -6.82
C VAL A 16 15.60 6.99 -6.04
N ILE A 17 14.62 6.27 -5.50
CA ILE A 17 13.54 6.83 -4.68
C ILE A 17 13.77 6.41 -3.21
N GLY A 18 14.38 7.29 -2.42
CA GLY A 18 14.68 7.08 -0.99
C GLY A 18 15.91 6.21 -0.69
N ASP A 19 16.04 5.76 0.57
CA ASP A 19 17.17 4.96 1.08
C ASP A 19 17.15 3.48 0.63
N LYS A 20 16.07 3.03 -0.03
CA LYS A 20 15.97 1.71 -0.67
C LYS A 20 15.93 1.90 -2.18
N LYS A 21 16.92 1.37 -2.90
CA LYS A 21 16.96 1.38 -4.37
C LYS A 21 15.80 0.55 -4.94
N ILE A 22 14.68 1.20 -5.23
CA ILE A 22 13.63 0.61 -6.06
C ILE A 22 14.06 0.79 -7.51
N ILE A 23 14.42 -0.31 -8.17
CA ILE A 23 14.77 -0.30 -9.59
C ILE A 23 13.47 -0.24 -10.38
N ILE A 24 13.25 0.86 -11.09
CA ILE A 24 12.10 0.98 -11.98
C ILE A 24 12.48 0.33 -13.31
N PRO A 25 11.78 -0.74 -13.75
CA PRO A 25 12.09 -1.41 -15.00
C PRO A 25 11.73 -0.53 -16.20
N SER A 26 12.36 -0.81 -17.35
CA SER A 26 12.08 -0.12 -18.62
C SER A 26 10.68 -0.37 -19.16
N ASP A 27 10.11 -1.55 -18.86
CA ASP A 27 8.73 -1.93 -19.19
C ASP A 27 8.00 -2.41 -17.94
N LEU A 28 6.79 -1.87 -17.72
CA LEU A 28 5.97 -2.22 -16.56
C LEU A 28 5.12 -3.47 -16.83
N THR A 29 5.35 -4.49 -16.02
CA THR A 29 4.47 -5.64 -15.82
C THR A 29 3.76 -5.51 -14.47
N PRO A 30 2.63 -6.18 -14.26
CA PRO A 30 1.95 -6.19 -12.96
C PRO A 30 2.89 -6.60 -11.82
N GLU A 31 3.74 -7.62 -12.00
CA GLU A 31 4.61 -8.09 -10.92
C GLU A 31 5.70 -7.11 -10.52
N ASN A 32 6.27 -6.38 -11.47
CA ASN A 32 7.28 -5.38 -11.15
C ASN A 32 6.68 -4.15 -10.46
N LEU A 33 5.35 -3.99 -10.49
CA LEU A 33 4.63 -2.93 -9.78
C LEU A 33 4.38 -3.24 -8.31
N PHE A 34 4.54 -4.50 -7.86
CA PHE A 34 4.29 -4.82 -6.45
C PHE A 34 5.23 -4.07 -5.48
N PRO A 35 6.57 -4.07 -5.66
CA PRO A 35 7.46 -3.30 -4.78
C PRO A 35 7.18 -1.79 -4.82
N ILE A 36 6.75 -1.28 -5.97
CA ILE A 36 6.37 0.13 -6.16
C ILE A 36 5.09 0.44 -5.39
N ALA A 37 4.11 -0.48 -5.42
CA ALA A 37 2.91 -0.38 -4.59
C ALA A 37 3.29 -0.35 -3.11
N GLU A 38 4.20 -1.23 -2.65
CA GLU A 38 4.63 -1.24 -1.24
C GLU A 38 5.17 0.11 -0.80
N ASP A 39 5.99 0.76 -1.63
CA ASP A 39 6.55 2.07 -1.33
C ASP A 39 5.49 3.18 -1.32
N ILE A 40 4.55 3.17 -2.27
CA ILE A 40 3.44 4.13 -2.31
C ILE A 40 2.58 4.00 -1.05
N PHE A 41 2.19 2.79 -0.65
CA PHE A 41 1.41 2.60 0.56
C PHE A 41 2.17 3.01 1.82
N ARG A 42 3.49 2.78 1.86
CA ARG A 42 4.35 3.26 2.95
C ARG A 42 4.34 4.77 3.04
N LYS A 43 4.53 5.46 1.91
CA LYS A 43 4.47 6.93 1.83
C LYS A 43 3.11 7.49 2.23
N ILE A 44 2.01 6.83 1.86
CA ILE A 44 0.67 7.19 2.32
C ILE A 44 0.57 7.09 3.85
N ARG A 45 1.07 6.00 4.46
CA ARG A 45 1.08 5.81 5.93
C ARG A 45 1.92 6.89 6.64
N GLU A 46 3.05 7.25 6.05
CA GLU A 46 3.96 8.31 6.53
C GLU A 46 3.43 9.73 6.23
N SER A 47 2.25 9.87 5.60
CA SER A 47 1.69 11.14 5.13
C SER A 47 2.54 11.90 4.11
N ASP A 48 3.51 11.23 3.47
CA ASP A 48 4.35 11.73 2.37
C ASP A 48 3.63 11.59 1.01
N ILE A 49 2.48 12.26 0.90
CA ILE A 49 1.62 12.19 -0.29
C ILE A 49 2.30 12.77 -1.53
N GLY A 50 3.14 13.80 -1.36
CA GLY A 50 3.88 14.43 -2.46
C GLY A 50 4.83 13.45 -3.16
N SER A 51 5.57 12.65 -2.40
CA SER A 51 6.43 11.64 -2.99
C SER A 51 5.64 10.48 -3.60
N ALA A 52 4.53 10.08 -2.99
CA ALA A 52 3.66 9.05 -3.56
C ALA A 52 3.15 9.46 -4.97
N LYS A 53 2.71 10.72 -5.12
CA LYS A 53 2.32 11.30 -6.41
C LYS A 53 3.48 11.31 -7.41
N THR A 54 4.66 11.72 -6.96
CA THR A 54 5.87 11.76 -7.81
C THR A 54 6.20 10.38 -8.38
N ILE A 55 6.06 9.31 -7.58
CA ILE A 55 6.26 7.92 -8.04
C ILE A 55 5.21 7.58 -9.12
N VAL A 56 3.93 7.82 -8.84
CA VAL A 56 2.84 7.50 -9.78
C VAL A 56 3.00 8.27 -11.11
N ASP A 57 3.32 9.56 -11.07
CA ASP A 57 3.53 10.38 -12.26
C ASP A 57 4.75 9.95 -13.07
N THR A 58 5.74 9.36 -12.40
CA THR A 58 6.92 8.78 -13.02
C THR A 58 6.55 7.50 -13.77
N ILE A 59 5.91 6.54 -13.10
CA ILE A 59 5.59 5.24 -13.70
C ILE A 59 4.51 5.34 -14.79
N LYS A 60 3.60 6.33 -14.71
CA LYS A 60 2.61 6.61 -15.77
C LYS A 60 3.23 6.94 -17.13
N LYS A 61 4.47 7.42 -17.16
CA LYS A 61 5.18 7.79 -18.40
C LYS A 61 5.90 6.62 -19.05
N LEU A 62 5.98 5.47 -18.37
CA LEU A 62 6.70 4.31 -18.87
C LEU A 62 5.82 3.46 -19.79
N PRO A 63 6.42 2.77 -20.77
CA PRO A 63 5.72 1.71 -21.50
C PRO A 63 5.21 0.65 -20.52
N ALA A 64 3.95 0.25 -20.71
CA ALA A 64 3.26 -0.65 -19.80
C ALA A 64 2.23 -1.48 -20.55
N THR A 65 2.05 -2.73 -20.12
CA THR A 65 0.92 -3.56 -20.54
C THR A 65 -0.41 -2.93 -20.12
N THR A 66 -1.52 -3.31 -20.75
CA THR A 66 -2.85 -2.80 -20.39
C THR A 66 -3.17 -3.01 -18.90
N VAL A 67 -2.92 -4.22 -18.39
CA VAL A 67 -3.13 -4.58 -16.98
C VAL A 67 -2.24 -3.76 -16.05
N ALA A 68 -0.97 -3.54 -16.41
CA ALA A 68 -0.06 -2.69 -15.64
C ALA A 68 -0.55 -1.24 -15.57
N LYS A 69 -1.09 -0.67 -16.66
CA LYS A 69 -1.67 0.68 -16.65
C LYS A 69 -2.87 0.78 -15.70
N GLN A 70 -3.79 -0.17 -15.78
CA GLN A 70 -4.93 -0.24 -14.87
C GLN A 70 -4.49 -0.36 -13.41
N PHE A 71 -3.43 -1.13 -13.14
CA PHE A 71 -2.86 -1.22 -11.80
C PHE A 71 -2.22 0.10 -11.33
N VAL A 72 -1.55 0.85 -12.21
CA VAL A 72 -1.06 2.19 -11.89
C VAL A 72 -2.22 3.15 -11.55
N ASP A 73 -3.35 3.04 -12.24
CA ASP A 73 -4.54 3.83 -11.93
C ASP A 73 -5.17 3.45 -10.56
N VAL A 74 -5.09 2.18 -10.15
CA VAL A 74 -5.42 1.75 -8.78
C VAL A 74 -4.56 2.48 -7.75
N LEU A 75 -3.25 2.54 -7.97
CA LEU A 75 -2.31 3.21 -7.05
C LEU A 75 -2.59 4.71 -6.96
N ASN A 76 -2.87 5.36 -8.10
CA ASN A 76 -3.31 6.74 -8.14
C ASN A 76 -4.63 6.95 -7.36
N THR A 77 -5.55 6.01 -7.49
CA THR A 77 -6.84 6.02 -6.77
C THR A 77 -6.63 5.92 -5.27
N ALA A 78 -5.70 5.09 -4.80
CA ALA A 78 -5.35 5.00 -3.38
C ALA A 78 -4.86 6.34 -2.81
N ILE A 79 -4.04 7.07 -3.58
CA ILE A 79 -3.55 8.40 -3.20
C ILE A 79 -4.71 9.41 -3.10
N LEU A 80 -5.53 9.51 -4.15
CA LEU A 80 -6.68 10.42 -4.18
C LEU A 80 -7.68 10.09 -3.07
N ALA A 81 -7.96 8.81 -2.86
CA ALA A 81 -8.80 8.35 -1.76
C ALA A 81 -8.21 8.81 -0.43
N SER A 82 -6.90 8.69 -0.21
CA SER A 82 -6.24 9.12 1.03
C SER A 82 -6.37 10.63 1.29
N GLU A 83 -6.37 11.45 0.23
CA GLU A 83 -6.56 12.91 0.33
C GLU A 83 -8.02 13.36 0.51
N ASN A 84 -8.99 12.43 0.55
CA ASN A 84 -10.43 12.73 0.52
C ASN A 84 -10.88 13.46 -0.76
N THR A 85 -10.16 13.29 -1.87
CA THR A 85 -10.46 13.98 -3.13
C THR A 85 -11.20 13.11 -4.13
N LEU A 86 -11.64 11.91 -3.72
CA LEU A 86 -12.28 10.95 -4.61
C LEU A 86 -13.76 11.30 -4.87
N THR A 87 -14.16 11.32 -6.14
CA THR A 87 -15.46 11.87 -6.59
C THR A 87 -16.40 10.86 -7.29
N THR A 88 -16.28 9.55 -6.99
CA THR A 88 -17.06 8.41 -7.53
C THR A 88 -16.51 7.75 -8.82
N GLY A 89 -16.92 6.50 -9.11
CA GLY A 89 -16.67 5.81 -10.38
C GLY A 89 -15.49 4.83 -10.41
N PHE A 90 -15.58 3.70 -9.69
CA PHE A 90 -14.49 2.72 -9.54
C PHE A 90 -14.89 1.29 -9.93
N ASN A 91 -15.90 1.14 -10.81
CA ASN A 91 -16.31 -0.15 -11.37
C ASN A 91 -15.16 -0.90 -12.06
N GLU A 92 -14.22 -0.14 -12.64
CA GLU A 92 -13.03 -0.66 -13.30
C GLU A 92 -12.11 -1.43 -12.34
N LEU A 93 -12.09 -1.06 -11.05
CA LEU A 93 -11.32 -1.78 -10.03
C LEU A 93 -11.89 -3.18 -9.77
N TYR A 94 -13.22 -3.33 -9.79
CA TYR A 94 -13.87 -4.63 -9.61
C TYR A 94 -13.65 -5.56 -10.81
N SER A 95 -13.56 -5.00 -12.02
CA SER A 95 -13.17 -5.75 -13.21
C SER A 95 -11.72 -6.20 -13.10
N LEU A 96 -10.81 -5.28 -12.77
CA LEU A 96 -9.39 -5.58 -12.60
C LEU A 96 -9.15 -6.65 -11.51
N ALA A 97 -9.86 -6.59 -10.39
CA ALA A 97 -9.76 -7.57 -9.32
C ALA A 97 -10.07 -9.02 -9.75
N LYS A 98 -10.78 -9.19 -10.87
CA LYS A 98 -11.16 -10.49 -11.45
C LYS A 98 -10.26 -10.93 -12.60
N GLU A 99 -9.30 -10.11 -13.03
CA GLU A 99 -8.37 -10.47 -14.10
C GLU A 99 -7.45 -11.61 -13.64
N ASP A 100 -7.25 -12.59 -14.53
CA ASP A 100 -6.43 -13.78 -14.25
C ASP A 100 -4.92 -13.47 -14.24
N ASP A 101 -4.50 -12.43 -14.97
CA ASP A 101 -3.10 -12.00 -15.08
C ASP A 101 -2.56 -11.31 -13.82
N LEU A 102 -3.40 -11.08 -12.81
CA LEU A 102 -3.02 -10.53 -11.51
C LEU A 102 -2.74 -11.64 -10.50
N SER A 103 -1.52 -11.68 -9.95
CA SER A 103 -1.25 -12.53 -8.79
C SER A 103 -2.09 -12.13 -7.59
N ASP A 104 -2.27 -13.07 -6.67
CA ASP A 104 -3.02 -12.85 -5.42
C ASP A 104 -2.49 -11.65 -4.62
N LYS A 105 -1.19 -11.33 -4.70
CA LYS A 105 -0.60 -10.18 -4.00
C LYS A 105 -1.06 -8.86 -4.59
N LEU A 106 -1.07 -8.75 -5.91
CA LEU A 106 -1.55 -7.55 -6.60
C LEU A 106 -3.06 -7.44 -6.51
N ARG A 107 -3.77 -8.56 -6.62
CA ARG A 107 -5.21 -8.62 -6.38
C ARG A 107 -5.55 -8.14 -4.97
N ASP A 108 -4.78 -8.53 -3.95
CA ASP A 108 -4.95 -8.05 -2.58
C ASP A 108 -4.80 -6.53 -2.45
N VAL A 109 -3.84 -5.94 -3.18
CA VAL A 109 -3.71 -4.47 -3.28
C VAL A 109 -4.99 -3.86 -3.87
N VAL A 110 -5.49 -4.37 -5.00
CA VAL A 110 -6.71 -3.86 -5.64
C VAL A 110 -7.89 -3.93 -4.66
N PHE A 111 -8.09 -5.08 -4.01
CA PHE A 111 -9.15 -5.24 -3.00
C PHE A 111 -9.02 -4.25 -1.84
N SER A 112 -7.80 -4.00 -1.34
CA SER A 112 -7.58 -3.02 -0.27
C SER A 112 -7.96 -1.60 -0.67
N VAL A 113 -7.74 -1.22 -1.94
CA VAL A 113 -8.14 0.09 -2.46
C VAL A 113 -9.65 0.19 -2.61
N ILE A 114 -10.30 -0.86 -3.12
CA ILE A 114 -11.78 -0.91 -3.16
C ILE A 114 -12.35 -0.77 -1.74
N MET A 115 -11.79 -1.51 -0.77
CA MET A 115 -12.19 -1.41 0.64
C MET A 115 -12.02 0.01 1.19
N LEU A 116 -10.90 0.67 0.91
CA LEU A 116 -10.67 2.07 1.30
C LEU A 116 -11.77 2.99 0.77
N ILE A 117 -12.11 2.87 -0.50
CA ILE A 117 -13.12 3.73 -1.13
C ILE A 117 -14.49 3.51 -0.51
N GLU A 118 -14.92 2.25 -0.38
CA GLU A 118 -16.23 1.89 0.18
C GLU A 118 -16.35 2.33 1.64
N PHE A 119 -15.29 2.15 2.42
CA PHE A 119 -15.23 2.62 3.80
C PHE A 119 -15.37 4.14 3.88
N LYS A 120 -14.68 4.90 3.03
CA LYS A 120 -14.79 6.37 3.00
C LYS A 120 -16.17 6.87 2.54
N ASN A 121 -16.89 6.06 1.78
CA ASN A 121 -18.29 6.31 1.42
C ASN A 121 -19.29 5.87 2.52
N ASN A 122 -18.81 5.54 3.72
CA ASN A 122 -19.60 5.02 4.85
C ASN A 122 -20.33 3.70 4.55
N ASN A 123 -19.83 2.91 3.60
CA ASN A 123 -20.45 1.64 3.20
C ASN A 123 -19.77 0.45 3.88
N HIS A 124 -19.85 0.41 5.22
CA HIS A 124 -19.10 -0.56 6.03
C HIS A 124 -19.51 -2.01 5.78
N GLU A 125 -20.80 -2.28 5.60
CA GLU A 125 -21.30 -3.64 5.29
C GLU A 125 -20.71 -4.16 3.98
N ASN A 126 -20.69 -3.32 2.94
CA ASN A 126 -20.07 -3.68 1.67
C ASN A 126 -18.56 -3.87 1.81
N THR A 127 -17.90 -3.05 2.63
CA THR A 127 -16.46 -3.18 2.89
C THR A 127 -16.13 -4.54 3.52
N ILE A 128 -16.96 -5.03 4.45
CA ILE A 128 -16.84 -6.38 5.05
C ILE A 128 -17.11 -7.47 4.00
N ALA A 129 -18.11 -7.29 3.14
CA ALA A 129 -18.40 -8.23 2.06
C ALA A 129 -17.24 -8.35 1.06
N ILE A 130 -16.57 -7.23 0.76
CA ILE A 130 -15.39 -7.18 -0.12
C ILE A 130 -14.20 -7.85 0.55
N TYR A 131 -13.95 -7.59 1.84
CA TYR A 131 -12.90 -8.28 2.60
C TYR A 131 -13.12 -9.80 2.63
N SER A 132 -14.37 -10.24 2.75
CA SER A 132 -14.71 -11.66 2.73
C SER A 132 -14.34 -12.34 1.41
N GLN A 133 -14.37 -11.60 0.31
CA GLN A 133 -14.01 -12.04 -1.05
C GLN A 133 -12.53 -11.80 -1.38
N SER A 134 -11.80 -11.03 -0.58
CA SER A 134 -10.41 -10.70 -0.89
C SER A 134 -9.48 -11.91 -0.68
N PRO A 135 -8.26 -11.86 -1.24
CA PRO A 135 -7.20 -12.82 -0.94
C PRO A 135 -6.77 -12.86 0.54
N LYS A 136 -7.19 -11.89 1.37
CA LYS A 136 -6.82 -11.71 2.78
C LYS A 136 -5.31 -11.80 3.00
N LYS A 137 -4.53 -11.22 2.08
CA LYS A 137 -3.08 -11.06 2.26
C LYS A 137 -2.82 -9.74 2.99
N LYS A 138 -1.58 -9.26 2.91
CA LYS A 138 -1.05 -8.14 3.67
C LYS A 138 -1.98 -6.92 3.68
N TYR A 139 -2.37 -6.39 2.52
CA TYR A 139 -3.04 -5.09 2.43
C TYR A 139 -4.51 -5.14 2.83
N SER A 140 -5.28 -6.10 2.32
CA SER A 140 -6.69 -6.18 2.70
C SER A 140 -6.87 -6.58 4.17
N HIS A 141 -5.95 -7.39 4.72
CA HIS A 141 -5.95 -7.72 6.14
C HIS A 141 -5.55 -6.54 7.02
N MET A 142 -4.49 -5.81 6.66
CA MET A 142 -4.12 -4.58 7.38
C MET A 142 -5.26 -3.57 7.39
N PHE A 143 -5.92 -3.36 6.24
CA PHE A 143 -7.08 -2.48 6.17
C PHE A 143 -8.19 -2.95 7.11
N TYR A 144 -8.48 -4.25 7.11
CA TYR A 144 -9.47 -4.83 8.03
C TYR A 144 -9.15 -4.52 9.49
N LEU A 145 -7.92 -4.78 9.93
CA LEU A 145 -7.47 -4.51 11.30
C LEU A 145 -7.57 -3.03 11.66
N GLN A 146 -7.19 -2.14 10.74
CA GLN A 146 -7.21 -0.70 10.93
C GLN A 146 -8.62 -0.13 11.03
N CYS A 147 -9.51 -0.51 10.10
CA CYS A 147 -10.76 0.20 9.84
C CYS A 147 -12.02 -0.54 10.29
N LEU A 148 -11.98 -1.88 10.40
CA LEU A 148 -13.18 -2.70 10.60
C LEU A 148 -13.13 -3.57 11.85
N ALA A 149 -12.01 -4.20 12.16
CA ALA A 149 -11.89 -5.19 13.23
C ALA A 149 -12.38 -4.65 14.59
N ASN A 150 -13.08 -5.45 15.38
CA ASN A 150 -13.42 -5.06 16.74
C ASN A 150 -12.22 -5.25 17.69
N GLU A 151 -12.41 -4.88 18.96
CA GLU A 151 -11.37 -5.00 19.98
C GLU A 151 -10.89 -6.45 20.18
N ASP A 152 -11.81 -7.42 20.22
CA ASP A 152 -11.47 -8.83 20.39
C ASP A 152 -10.63 -9.34 19.22
N GLU A 153 -10.98 -8.98 17.98
CA GLU A 153 -10.24 -9.38 16.79
C GLU A 153 -8.82 -8.79 16.74
N ILE A 154 -8.65 -7.55 17.19
CA ILE A 154 -7.33 -6.90 17.31
C ILE A 154 -6.49 -7.62 18.37
N ASN A 155 -7.08 -7.93 19.53
CA ASN A 155 -6.39 -8.64 20.60
C ASN A 155 -6.02 -10.07 20.19
N ASP A 156 -6.91 -10.76 19.49
CA ASP A 156 -6.69 -12.09 18.94
C ASP A 156 -5.52 -12.10 17.94
N PHE A 157 -5.50 -11.13 17.02
CA PHE A 157 -4.40 -10.99 16.08
C PHE A 157 -3.08 -10.72 16.80
N TRP A 158 -3.07 -9.78 17.77
CA TRP A 158 -1.88 -9.47 18.56
C TRP A 158 -1.35 -10.71 19.27
N ASN A 159 -2.20 -11.46 19.98
CA ASN A 159 -1.80 -12.63 20.74
C ASN A 159 -1.23 -13.75 19.86
N LYS A 160 -1.75 -13.90 18.64
CA LYS A 160 -1.29 -14.90 17.66
C LYS A 160 0.02 -14.49 16.96
N SER A 161 0.18 -13.20 16.67
CA SER A 161 1.25 -12.71 15.79
C SER A 161 2.41 -12.01 16.53
N ARG A 162 2.31 -11.80 17.85
CA ARG A 162 3.24 -10.97 18.65
C ARG A 162 4.73 -11.17 18.36
N SER A 163 5.17 -12.42 18.20
CA SER A 163 6.59 -12.75 18.01
C SER A 163 7.14 -12.38 16.63
N LEU A 164 6.27 -12.30 15.61
CA LEU A 164 6.66 -12.11 14.21
C LEU A 164 5.95 -10.92 13.55
N ILE A 165 5.21 -10.13 14.32
CA ILE A 165 4.46 -8.99 13.82
C ILE A 165 5.40 -8.00 13.11
N SER A 166 5.02 -7.59 11.91
CA SER A 166 5.75 -6.60 11.11
C SER A 166 5.44 -5.16 11.55
N GLU A 167 6.25 -4.21 11.07
CA GLU A 167 6.01 -2.76 11.26
C GLU A 167 4.64 -2.34 10.69
N ASP A 168 4.31 -2.88 9.51
CA ASP A 168 3.05 -2.61 8.82
C ASP A 168 1.84 -3.11 9.61
N GLU A 169 1.94 -4.31 10.19
CA GLU A 169 0.89 -4.87 11.04
C GLU A 169 0.78 -4.12 12.37
N LEU A 170 1.90 -3.72 12.99
CA LEU A 170 1.91 -2.87 14.20
C LEU A 170 1.23 -1.53 13.95
N TYR A 171 1.50 -0.90 12.80
CA TYR A 171 0.80 0.31 12.39
C TYR A 171 -0.71 0.06 12.30
N ALA A 172 -1.13 -1.00 11.59
CA ALA A 172 -2.55 -1.29 11.40
C ALA A 172 -3.29 -1.50 12.72
N ILE A 173 -2.75 -2.31 13.65
CA ILE A 173 -3.40 -2.55 14.95
C ILE A 173 -3.31 -1.36 15.90
N SER A 174 -2.30 -0.50 15.77
CA SER A 174 -2.21 0.76 16.54
C SER A 174 -3.38 1.68 16.20
N ILE A 175 -3.62 1.91 14.92
CA ILE A 175 -4.74 2.72 14.44
C ILE A 175 -6.08 2.04 14.77
N GLY A 176 -6.18 0.73 14.55
CA GLY A 176 -7.37 -0.06 14.89
C GLY A 176 -7.74 0.03 16.37
N ALA A 177 -6.77 -0.13 17.27
CA ALA A 177 -6.97 -0.03 18.71
C ALA A 177 -7.43 1.38 19.14
N SER A 178 -6.86 2.42 18.52
CA SER A 178 -7.29 3.80 18.76
C SER A 178 -8.75 4.03 18.35
N ARG A 179 -9.14 3.52 17.17
CA ARG A 179 -10.53 3.60 16.66
C ARG A 179 -11.54 2.96 17.61
N VAL A 180 -11.21 1.82 18.22
CA VAL A 180 -12.09 1.13 19.18
C VAL A 180 -11.94 1.63 20.62
N ASN A 181 -11.29 2.79 20.82
CA ASN A 181 -11.06 3.44 22.12
C ASN A 181 -10.17 2.66 23.11
N ASN A 182 -9.40 1.66 22.65
CA ASN A 182 -8.39 1.01 23.48
C ASN A 182 -7.05 1.75 23.39
N GLN A 183 -6.98 2.88 24.10
CA GLN A 183 -5.82 3.78 24.07
C GLN A 183 -4.54 3.18 24.67
N ILE A 184 -4.69 2.22 25.60
CA ILE A 184 -3.54 1.53 26.20
C ILE A 184 -2.86 0.65 25.15
N SER A 185 -3.63 -0.20 24.47
CA SER A 185 -3.11 -1.05 23.39
C SER A 185 -2.56 -0.21 22.24
N ALA A 186 -3.28 0.83 21.81
CA ALA A 186 -2.83 1.74 20.76
C ALA A 186 -1.45 2.34 21.06
N LYS A 187 -1.26 2.88 22.28
CA LYS A 187 0.03 3.43 22.71
C LYS A 187 1.12 2.35 22.71
N ASN A 188 0.84 1.17 23.25
CA ASN A 188 1.83 0.09 23.32
C ASN A 188 2.29 -0.34 21.92
N PHE A 189 1.37 -0.49 20.97
CA PHE A 189 1.69 -0.85 19.59
C PHE A 189 2.48 0.24 18.89
N ALA A 190 2.10 1.51 19.06
CA ALA A 190 2.83 2.65 18.52
C ALA A 190 4.26 2.78 19.09
N THR A 191 4.43 2.57 20.40
CA THR A 191 5.76 2.57 21.03
C THR A 191 6.64 1.46 20.46
N LEU A 192 6.12 0.24 20.34
CA LEU A 192 6.88 -0.87 19.76
C LEU A 192 7.23 -0.63 18.28
N LEU A 193 6.35 0.03 17.53
CA LEU A 193 6.64 0.45 16.15
C LEU A 193 7.83 1.41 16.09
N VAL A 194 7.83 2.46 16.92
CA VAL A 194 8.93 3.44 16.99
C VAL A 194 10.25 2.78 17.43
N GLU A 195 10.20 1.85 18.39
CA GLU A 195 11.39 1.11 18.84
C GLU A 195 12.01 0.24 17.74
N ARG A 196 11.19 -0.28 16.82
CA ARG A 196 11.65 -1.14 15.71
C ARG A 196 12.10 -0.35 14.49
N SER A 197 11.60 0.87 14.34
CA SER A 197 11.95 1.78 13.23
C SER A 197 12.35 3.16 13.78
N PRO A 198 13.48 3.30 14.49
CA PRO A 198 13.79 4.51 15.27
C PRO A 198 14.01 5.80 14.45
N THR A 199 13.97 5.73 13.13
CA THR A 199 14.25 6.83 12.22
C THR A 199 13.51 6.61 10.91
N SER A 200 12.47 7.39 10.67
CA SER A 200 12.02 7.85 9.34
C SER A 200 12.14 9.36 9.33
#